data_AF-A0A137Q231-F1
#
_entry.id   AF-A0A137Q231-F1
#
_cell.length_a   1.000
_cell.length_b   1.000
_cell.length_c   1.000
_cell.angle_alpha   90.00
_cell.angle_beta   90.00
_cell.angle_gamma   90.00
#
_symmetry.space_group_name_H-M   'P 1'
#
loop_
_entity.id
_entity.type
_entity.pdbx_description
1 polymer ?
#
loop_
_entity_poly.entity_id
_entity_poly.type
_entity_poly.pdbx_seq_one_letter_code
_entity_poly.pdbx_strand_id
1 'polypeptide(L)'
;NRHITKTCGLAKNVPFNFGNVTIHLQVHVMEQAPYRVLLGRPFDVITESRIANSTEGHQFISITDPNTGEHASLSTYPQGCLPHVQEVNF
;
A
#
# COMPACT_ATOMS: atom_id res chain seq x y z
N ASN A 1 -10.09 -17.01 22.43
CA ASN A 1 -9.99 -17.44 21.02
C ASN A 1 -8.84 -16.70 20.34
N ARG A 2 -7.62 -17.26 20.34
CA ARG A 2 -6.50 -16.74 19.54
C ARG A 2 -6.50 -17.46 18.20
N HIS A 3 -7.03 -16.81 17.16
CA HIS A 3 -6.88 -17.30 15.80
C HIS A 3 -5.44 -17.02 15.35
N ILE A 4 -4.56 -18.02 15.47
CA ILE A 4 -3.22 -17.96 14.87
C ILE A 4 -3.42 -18.24 13.40
N THR A 5 -3.57 -17.17 12.61
CA THR A 5 -3.60 -17.33 11.15
C THR A 5 -2.19 -17.74 10.70
N LYS A 6 -2.05 -18.98 10.24
CA LYS A 6 -0.77 -19.49 9.75
C LYS A 6 -0.36 -18.69 8.50
N THR A 7 0.85 -18.13 8.53
CA THR A 7 1.49 -17.59 7.34
C THR A 7 2.20 -18.72 6.60
N CYS A 8 2.22 -18.66 5.27
CA CYS A 8 3.00 -19.57 4.43
C CYS A 8 4.51 -19.31 4.59
N GLY A 9 4.88 -18.08 4.92
CA GLY A 9 6.25 -17.67 5.15
C GLY A 9 6.44 -16.17 5.03
N LEU A 10 7.70 -15.74 5.09
CA LEU A 10 8.13 -14.35 4.91
C LEU A 10 8.85 -14.21 3.56
N ALA A 11 8.29 -13.37 2.68
CA ALA A 11 8.98 -12.91 1.48
C ALA A 11 9.82 -11.68 1.84
N LYS A 12 11.12 -11.72 1.53
CA LYS A 12 12.07 -10.66 1.89
C LYS A 12 12.36 -9.77 0.69
N ASN A 13 12.44 -8.46 0.92
CA ASN A 13 12.85 -7.44 -0.05
C ASN A 13 12.08 -7.53 -1.38
N VAL A 14 10.76 -7.71 -1.31
CA VAL A 14 9.91 -7.75 -2.49
C VAL A 14 9.71 -6.32 -2.99
N PRO A 15 10.02 -6.00 -4.27
CA PRO A 15 9.79 -4.68 -4.81
C PRO A 15 8.30 -4.43 -5.02
N PHE A 16 7.78 -3.35 -4.45
CA PHE A 16 6.44 -2.83 -4.69
C PHE A 16 6.55 -1.51 -5.45
N ASN A 17 5.90 -1.44 -6.61
CA ASN A 17 5.82 -0.22 -7.39
C ASN A 17 4.54 0.54 -7.02
N PHE A 18 4.72 1.82 -6.70
CA PHE A 18 3.68 2.80 -6.40
C PHE A 18 3.88 4.00 -7.34
N GLY A 19 3.59 3.82 -8.62
CA GLY A 19 3.83 4.84 -9.64
C GLY A 19 5.33 4.98 -9.96
N ASN A 20 5.89 6.16 -9.70
CA ASN A 20 7.33 6.44 -9.84
C ASN A 20 8.17 5.92 -8.65
N VAL A 21 7.55 5.56 -7.52
CA VAL A 21 8.25 5.13 -6.31
C VAL A 21 8.29 3.60 -6.23
N THR A 22 9.47 3.02 -6.01
CA THR A 22 9.64 1.58 -5.78
C THR A 22 10.18 1.30 -4.39
N ILE A 23 9.48 0.49 -3.60
CA ILE A 23 9.80 0.24 -2.19
C ILE A 23 9.96 -1.26 -1.97
N HIS A 24 11.07 -1.64 -1.34
CA HIS A 24 11.35 -3.05 -1.03
C HIS A 24 10.77 -3.40 0.34
N LEU A 25 9.76 -4.26 0.36
CA LEU A 25 9.02 -4.62 1.58
C LEU A 25 9.27 -6.07 2.01
N GLN A 26 9.23 -6.30 3.32
CA GLN A 26 9.12 -7.64 3.88
C GLN A 26 7.64 -7.98 4.07
N VAL A 27 7.17 -9.05 3.43
CA VAL A 27 5.76 -9.40 3.35
C VAL A 27 5.50 -10.79 3.91
N HIS A 28 4.56 -10.89 4.84
CA HIS A 28 4.05 -12.18 5.29
C HIS A 28 3.00 -12.68 4.30
N VAL A 29 3.23 -13.88 3.75
CA VAL A 29 2.33 -14.48 2.76
C VAL A 29 1.29 -15.35 3.46
N MET A 30 0.03 -15.23 3.05
CA MET A 30 -1.11 -15.96 3.59
C MET A 30 -1.94 -16.51 2.43
N GLU A 31 -2.28 -17.80 2.47
CA GLU A 31 -2.95 -18.48 1.35
C GLU A 31 -4.41 -18.04 1.18
N GLN A 32 -5.13 -17.82 2.29
CA GLN A 32 -6.56 -17.52 2.29
C GLN A 32 -6.87 -16.16 2.95
N ALA A 33 -6.06 -15.14 2.65
CA ALA A 33 -6.34 -13.79 3.13
C ALA A 33 -7.55 -13.19 2.39
N PRO A 34 -8.44 -12.47 3.09
CA PRO A 34 -9.58 -11.77 2.47
C PRO A 34 -9.16 -10.48 1.72
N TYR A 35 -7.86 -10.27 1.54
CA TYR A 35 -7.25 -9.11 0.90
C TYR A 35 -6.02 -9.55 0.11
N ARG A 36 -5.63 -8.75 -0.89
CA ARG A 36 -4.43 -9.02 -1.68
C ARG A 36 -3.15 -8.64 -0.95
N VAL A 37 -3.15 -7.47 -0.30
CA VAL A 37 -2.02 -6.91 0.45
C VAL A 37 -2.59 -6.10 1.60
N LEU A 38 -1.97 -6.21 2.78
CA LEU A 38 -2.25 -5.36 3.93
C LEU A 38 -0.98 -4.58 4.27
N LEU A 39 -1.04 -3.27 4.09
CA LEU A 39 0.03 -2.36 4.49
C LEU A 39 -0.25 -1.95 5.94
N GLY A 40 0.74 -2.16 6.80
CA GLY A 40 0.67 -1.79 8.21
C GLY A 40 1.68 -0.70 8.55
N ARG A 41 1.77 -0.38 9.84
CA ARG A 41 2.66 0.67 10.36
C ARG A 41 4.12 0.62 9.87
N PRO A 42 4.78 -0.54 9.66
CA PRO A 42 6.13 -0.55 9.12
C PRO A 42 6.24 0.12 7.75
N PHE A 43 5.23 -0.06 6.90
CA PHE A 43 5.14 0.66 5.63
C PHE A 43 4.99 2.16 5.91
N ASP A 44 4.02 2.56 6.72
CA ASP A 44 3.75 3.98 7.01
C ASP A 44 4.98 4.74 7.54
N VAL A 45 5.76 4.09 8.40
CA VAL A 45 6.98 4.68 8.97
C VAL A 45 8.09 4.79 7.93
N ILE A 46 8.32 3.76 7.12
CA ILE A 46 9.39 3.76 6.11
C ILE A 46 9.13 4.80 5.02
N THR A 47 7.86 4.98 4.64
CA THR A 47 7.50 5.86 3.53
C THR A 47 7.01 7.22 3.97
N GLU A 48 7.02 7.51 5.27
CA GLU A 48 6.37 8.68 5.88
C GLU A 48 4.95 8.91 5.33
N SER A 49 4.16 7.84 5.25
CA SER A 49 2.87 7.88 4.57
C SER A 49 1.94 8.90 5.22
N ARG A 50 1.16 9.60 4.40
CA ARG A 50 0.13 10.54 4.88
C ARG A 50 -1.19 10.28 4.17
N ILE A 51 -2.25 10.29 4.96
CA ILE A 51 -3.62 10.17 4.45
C ILE A 51 -4.23 11.56 4.40
N ALA A 52 -4.70 11.95 3.22
CA ALA A 52 -5.40 13.20 2.99
C ALA A 52 -6.83 12.92 2.53
N ASN A 53 -7.80 13.55 3.21
CA ASN A 53 -9.22 13.46 2.87
C ASN A 53 -9.68 14.75 2.19
N SER A 54 -10.41 14.61 1.08
CA SER A 54 -11.06 15.71 0.36
C SER A 54 -12.48 15.94 0.89
N THR A 55 -12.97 17.17 0.78
CA THR A 55 -14.38 17.52 1.02
C THR A 55 -15.35 16.80 0.09
N GLU A 56 -14.87 16.33 -1.06
CA GLU A 56 -15.63 15.55 -2.05
C GLU A 56 -15.71 14.06 -1.68
N GLY A 57 -15.13 13.64 -0.56
CA GLY A 57 -15.16 12.25 -0.09
C GLY A 57 -14.06 11.37 -0.70
N HIS A 58 -13.15 11.95 -1.48
CA HIS A 58 -11.95 11.26 -1.96
C HIS A 58 -10.90 11.16 -0.85
N GLN A 59 -10.17 10.05 -0.82
CA GLN A 59 -9.02 9.88 0.07
C GLN A 59 -7.79 9.51 -0.74
N PHE A 60 -6.67 10.15 -0.41
CA PHE A 60 -5.38 9.97 -1.05
C PHE A 60 -4.34 9.55 -0.01
N ILE A 61 -3.43 8.68 -0.41
CA ILE A 61 -2.28 8.26 0.38
C ILE A 61 -1.03 8.77 -0.33
N SER A 62 -0.31 9.71 0.28
CA SER A 62 1.00 10.12 -0.22
C SER A 62 2.09 9.31 0.45
N ILE A 63 3.09 8.90 -0.31
CA ILE A 63 4.26 8.18 0.18
C ILE A 63 5.53 8.82 -0.37
N THR A 64 6.62 8.64 0.37
CA THR A 64 7.95 9.13 0.03
C THR A 64 8.91 7.96 -0.03
N ASP A 65 9.72 7.87 -1.07
CA ASP A 65 10.85 6.95 -1.10
C ASP A 65 11.94 7.47 -0.13
N PRO A 66 12.27 6.73 0.93
CA PRO A 66 13.29 7.18 1.89
C PRO A 66 14.70 7.26 1.27
N ASN A 67 14.95 6.62 0.13
CA ASN A 67 16.27 6.60 -0.50
C ASN A 67 16.48 7.75 -1.49
N THR A 68 15.44 8.09 -2.26
CA THR A 68 15.52 9.09 -3.34
C THR A 68 14.84 10.41 -2.99
N GLY A 69 13.90 10.40 -2.04
CA GLY A 69 13.02 11.54 -1.75
C GLY A 69 11.89 11.72 -2.77
N GLU A 70 11.76 10.83 -3.76
CA GLU A 70 10.65 10.87 -4.70
C GLU A 70 9.32 10.63 -3.98
N HIS A 71 8.27 11.31 -4.44
CA HIS A 71 6.93 11.20 -3.88
C HIS A 71 5.95 10.58 -4.87
N ALA A 72 5.03 9.78 -4.34
CA ALA A 72 3.90 9.24 -5.07
C ALA A 72 2.59 9.49 -4.30
N SER A 73 1.50 9.69 -5.03
CA SER A 73 0.15 9.83 -4.47
C SER A 73 -0.75 8.74 -5.02
N LEU A 74 -1.40 8.01 -4.12
CA LEU A 74 -2.29 6.89 -4.43
C LEU A 74 -3.73 7.30 -4.12
N SER A 75 -4.61 7.24 -5.11
CA SER A 75 -6.05 7.38 -4.88
C SER A 75 -6.61 6.11 -4.25
N THR A 76 -7.52 6.28 -3.30
CA THR A 76 -8.28 5.17 -2.71
C THR A 76 -9.71 5.17 -3.23
N TYR A 77 -10.38 4.03 -3.11
CA TYR A 77 -11.76 3.86 -3.55
C TYR A 77 -12.60 3.24 -2.43
N PRO A 78 -13.92 3.51 -2.39
CA PRO A 78 -14.80 2.92 -1.41
C PRO A 78 -14.78 1.39 -1.47
N GLN A 79 -14.88 0.74 -0.32
CA GLN A 79 -14.92 -0.73 -0.25
C GLN A 79 -16.08 -1.27 -1.10
N GLY A 80 -15.79 -2.25 -1.95
CA GLY A 80 -16.76 -2.85 -2.87
C GLY A 80 -16.81 -2.19 -4.25
N CYS A 81 -16.18 -1.04 -4.44
CA CYS A 81 -15.91 -0.47 -5.76
C CYS A 81 -14.61 -1.06 -6.33
N LEU A 82 -14.52 -1.19 -7.66
CA LEU A 82 -13.23 -1.47 -8.30
C LEU A 82 -12.44 -0.16 -8.40
N PRO A 83 -11.09 -0.21 -8.34
CA PRO A 83 -10.29 0.95 -8.68
C PRO A 83 -10.66 1.38 -10.10
N HIS A 84 -11.19 2.59 -10.24
CA HIS A 84 -11.27 3.20 -11.55
C HIS A 84 -9.82 3.46 -11.95
N VAL A 85 -9.31 2.73 -12.94
CA VAL A 85 -7.98 2.99 -13.48
C VAL A 85 -8.06 4.39 -14.08
N GLN A 86 -7.64 5.39 -13.33
CA GLN A 86 -7.35 6.69 -13.90
C GLN A 86 -6.14 6.45 -14.81
N GLU A 87 -6.36 6.50 -16.13
CA GLU A 87 -5.27 6.62 -17.09
C GLU A 87 -4.45 7.85 -16.67
N VAL A 88 -3.31 7.58 -16.04
CA VAL A 88 -2.29 8.59 -15.81
C VAL A 88 -1.69 8.85 -17.18
N ASN A 89 -2.20 9.90 -17.85
CA ASN A 89 -1.55 10.43 -19.05
C ASN A 89 -0.17 10.94 -18.63
N PHE A 90 0.87 10.32 -19.18
CA PHE A 90 2.26 10.79 -19.12
C PHE A 90 2.41 12.14 -19.83
#